data_AF-A0A351A305-F1
#
_entry.id   AF-A0A351A305-F1
#
_cell.length_a   1.000
_cell.length_b   1.000
_cell.length_c   1.000
_cell.angle_alpha   90.00
_cell.angle_beta   90.00
_cell.angle_gamma   90.00
#
_symmetry.space_group_name_H-M   'P 1'
#
loop_
_entity.id
_entity.type
_entity.pdbx_description
1 polymer ?
#
loop_
_entity_poly.entity_id
_entity_poly.type
_entity_poly.pdbx_seq_one_letter_code
_entity_poly.pdbx_strand_id
1 'polypeptide(L)'
;MPEARQHHTTDLFPGSLPVAPAPILPRPGTVKDAALAAIVAGKVTQADFRRSWRLAAYIDELINDGWSVCSDWVTLPGWRDPIKRYWADLQDGPTRAAVAAYNGGRRHA
;
A
#
# COMPACT_ATOMS: atom_id res chain seq x y z
N MET A 1 -7.91 20.00 -16.19
CA MET A 1 -7.72 19.46 -14.83
C MET A 1 -8.55 18.20 -14.70
N PRO A 2 -8.00 16.98 -14.63
CA PRO A 2 -8.83 15.82 -14.35
C PRO A 2 -8.99 15.67 -12.83
N GLU A 3 -10.25 15.77 -12.40
CA GLU A 3 -10.74 15.56 -11.04
C GLU A 3 -10.55 14.08 -10.67
N ALA A 4 -9.89 13.81 -9.54
CA ALA A 4 -9.83 12.47 -8.97
C ALA A 4 -11.25 12.11 -8.52
N ARG A 5 -11.93 11.24 -9.29
CA ARG A 5 -13.23 10.68 -8.92
C ARG A 5 -13.06 9.84 -7.67
N GLN A 6 -13.24 10.45 -6.51
CA GLN A 6 -13.49 9.74 -5.27
C GLN A 6 -14.90 9.14 -5.41
N HIS A 7 -14.98 7.84 -5.67
CA HIS A 7 -16.23 7.08 -5.58
C HIS A 7 -16.63 7.00 -4.10
N HIS A 8 -17.28 8.04 -3.60
CA HIS A 8 -17.92 8.02 -2.29
C HIS A 8 -19.31 7.38 -2.45
N THR A 9 -19.34 6.05 -2.55
CA THR A 9 -20.59 5.31 -2.42
C THR A 9 -20.99 5.39 -0.95
N THR A 10 -21.91 6.30 -0.62
CA THR A 10 -22.62 6.28 0.66
C THR A 10 -23.31 4.92 0.79
N ASP A 11 -22.82 4.10 1.73
CA ASP A 11 -23.39 2.78 1.98
C ASP A 11 -24.76 2.92 2.68
N LEU A 12 -25.82 2.45 2.03
CA LEU A 12 -27.20 2.55 2.51
C LEU A 12 -27.59 1.40 3.46
N PHE A 13 -26.71 0.42 3.69
CA PHE A 13 -26.98 -0.76 4.51
C PHE A 13 -25.76 -1.16 5.37
N PRO A 14 -25.47 -0.40 6.45
CA PRO A 14 -24.25 -0.52 7.25
C PRO A 14 -24.09 -1.85 8.03
N GLY A 15 -24.97 -2.83 7.84
CA GLY A 15 -24.94 -4.14 8.50
C GLY A 15 -24.79 -5.35 7.57
N SER A 16 -24.72 -5.15 6.24
CA SER A 16 -24.70 -6.24 5.25
C SER A 16 -23.45 -6.28 4.37
N LEU A 17 -22.48 -5.38 4.59
CA LEU A 17 -21.21 -5.48 3.90
C LEU A 17 -20.45 -6.70 4.45
N PRO A 18 -20.07 -7.68 3.61
CA PRO A 18 -19.17 -8.72 4.03
C PRO A 18 -17.88 -8.07 4.54
N VAL A 19 -17.41 -8.49 5.72
CA VAL A 19 -16.10 -8.11 6.22
C VAL A 19 -15.10 -8.41 5.11
N ALA A 20 -14.49 -7.37 4.54
CA ALA A 20 -13.50 -7.56 3.49
C ALA A 20 -12.41 -8.50 4.01
N PRO A 21 -12.02 -9.52 3.22
CA PRO A 21 -11.05 -10.51 3.67
C PRO A 21 -9.73 -9.85 4.05
N ALA A 22 -9.06 -10.41 5.05
CA ALA A 22 -7.76 -9.91 5.47
C ALA A 22 -6.75 -9.98 4.29
N PRO A 23 -5.94 -8.93 4.06
CA PRO A 23 -4.92 -8.94 3.03
C PRO A 23 -3.94 -10.11 3.20
N ILE A 24 -3.49 -10.69 2.09
CA ILE A 24 -2.51 -11.77 2.11
C ILE A 24 -1.13 -11.18 2.42
N LEU A 25 -0.49 -11.74 3.45
CA LEU A 25 0.86 -11.35 3.83
C LEU A 25 1.88 -11.96 2.84
N PRO A 26 2.79 -11.14 2.27
CA PRO A 26 3.86 -11.66 1.44
C PRO A 26 4.81 -12.56 2.24
N ARG A 27 5.44 -13.51 1.56
CA ARG A 27 6.45 -14.37 2.18
C ARG A 27 7.63 -13.52 2.69
N PRO A 28 8.07 -13.69 3.95
CA PRO A 28 9.18 -12.92 4.52
C PRO A 28 10.46 -13.03 3.67
N GLY A 29 11.18 -11.92 3.55
CA GLY A 29 12.47 -11.85 2.83
C GLY A 29 12.35 -11.77 1.31
N THR A 30 11.14 -11.77 0.75
CA THR A 30 10.91 -11.49 -0.67
C THR A 30 10.96 -9.99 -0.96
N VAL A 31 11.12 -9.61 -2.23
CA VAL A 31 11.07 -8.20 -2.63
C VAL A 31 9.68 -7.60 -2.39
N LYS A 32 8.61 -8.42 -2.50
CA LYS A 32 7.23 -8.02 -2.16
C LYS A 32 7.08 -7.72 -0.67
N ASP A 33 7.68 -8.53 0.21
CA ASP A 33 7.76 -8.23 1.65
C ASP A 33 8.54 -6.93 1.92
N ALA A 34 9.65 -6.70 1.21
CA ALA A 34 10.39 -5.44 1.33
C ALA A 34 9.57 -4.22 0.86
N ALA A 35 8.78 -4.38 -0.21
CA ALA A 35 7.87 -3.34 -0.70
C ALA A 35 6.78 -3.04 0.33
N LEU A 36 6.19 -4.09 0.92
CA LEU A 36 5.22 -3.95 2.01
C LEU A 36 5.84 -3.21 3.22
N ALA A 37 7.02 -3.65 3.67
CA ALA A 37 7.72 -3.00 4.77
C ALA A 37 7.97 -1.51 4.51
N ALA A 38 8.32 -1.14 3.27
CA ALA A 38 8.58 0.24 2.89
C ALA A 38 7.30 1.10 2.94
N ILE A 39 6.18 0.64 2.38
CA ILE A 39 4.91 1.40 2.40
C ILE A 39 4.26 1.45 3.78
N VAL A 40 4.55 0.47 4.65
CA VAL A 40 4.11 0.44 6.05
C VAL A 40 4.93 1.40 6.91
N ALA A 41 6.24 1.51 6.65
CA ALA A 41 7.11 2.44 7.35
C ALA A 41 6.80 3.90 7.00
N GLY A 42 6.31 4.16 5.79
CA GLY A 42 5.89 5.49 5.38
C GLY A 42 5.73 5.62 3.87
N LYS A 43 5.88 6.85 3.38
CA LYS A 43 5.79 7.15 1.96
C LYS A 43 7.10 6.76 1.25
N VAL A 44 7.00 5.98 0.18
CA VAL A 44 8.15 5.48 -0.59
C VAL A 44 7.97 5.74 -2.08
N THR A 45 9.04 6.14 -2.76
CA THR A 45 9.10 6.22 -4.22
C THR A 45 10.00 5.12 -4.80
N GLN A 46 9.94 4.94 -6.12
CA GLN A 46 10.88 4.04 -6.81
C GLN A 46 12.35 4.49 -6.65
N ALA A 47 12.61 5.78 -6.42
CA ALA A 47 13.97 6.29 -6.18
C ALA A 47 14.52 5.86 -4.81
N ASP A 48 13.66 5.79 -3.80
CA ASP A 48 14.02 5.37 -2.44
C ASP A 48 14.13 3.84 -2.32
N PHE A 49 13.36 3.12 -3.13
CA PHE A 49 13.25 1.67 -3.08
C PHE A 49 14.42 0.96 -3.79
N ARG A 50 15.54 0.81 -3.09
CA ARG A 50 16.79 0.22 -3.63
C ARG A 50 16.75 -1.29 -3.88
N ARG A 51 15.70 -1.99 -3.44
CA ARG A 51 15.62 -3.47 -3.51
C ARG A 51 15.29 -3.99 -4.91
N SER A 52 14.61 -3.19 -5.74
CA SER A 52 14.29 -3.55 -7.13
C SER A 52 13.82 -2.32 -7.91
N TRP A 53 13.98 -2.36 -9.23
CA TRP A 53 13.47 -1.34 -10.15
C TRP A 53 11.95 -1.45 -10.42
N ARG A 54 11.28 -2.47 -9.87
CA ARG A 54 9.86 -2.77 -10.12
C ARG A 54 8.95 -2.53 -8.91
N LEU A 55 9.18 -1.48 -8.11
CA LEU A 55 8.33 -1.15 -6.96
C LEU A 55 6.85 -1.15 -7.33
N ALA A 56 6.49 -0.45 -8.41
CA ALA A 56 5.09 -0.34 -8.86
C ALA A 56 4.44 -1.70 -9.15
N ALA A 57 5.20 -2.68 -9.66
CA ALA A 57 4.68 -4.03 -9.89
C ALA A 57 4.39 -4.76 -8.58
N TYR A 58 5.28 -4.65 -7.58
CA TYR A 58 5.04 -5.25 -6.27
C TYR A 58 3.90 -4.55 -5.52
N ILE A 59 3.69 -3.25 -5.73
CA ILE A 59 2.52 -2.56 -5.21
C ILE A 59 1.24 -3.10 -5.86
N ASP A 60 1.23 -3.30 -7.17
CA ASP A 60 0.08 -3.91 -7.87
C ASP A 60 -0.21 -5.33 -7.37
N GLU A 61 0.84 -6.15 -7.18
CA GLU A 61 0.71 -7.47 -6.57
C GLU A 61 0.19 -7.41 -5.13
N LEU A 62 0.51 -6.38 -4.33
CA LEU A 62 -0.04 -6.20 -2.99
C LEU A 62 -1.51 -5.79 -3.04
N ILE A 63 -1.89 -4.92 -3.98
CA ILE A 63 -3.29 -4.55 -4.20
C ILE A 63 -4.12 -5.78 -4.60
N ASN A 64 -3.59 -6.62 -5.49
CA ASN A 64 -4.22 -7.89 -5.88
C ASN A 64 -4.34 -8.87 -4.70
N ASP A 65 -3.44 -8.80 -3.73
CA ASP A 65 -3.49 -9.56 -2.47
C ASP A 65 -4.45 -8.94 -1.42
N GLY A 66 -5.12 -7.83 -1.75
CA GLY A 66 -6.12 -7.18 -0.89
C GLY A 66 -5.59 -6.02 -0.05
N TRP A 67 -4.36 -5.56 -0.24
CA TRP A 67 -3.83 -4.39 0.47
C TRP A 67 -4.39 -3.09 -0.11
N SER A 68 -4.92 -2.23 0.76
CA SER A 68 -5.25 -0.85 0.37
C SER A 68 -3.99 0.00 0.37
N VAL A 69 -3.67 0.60 -0.78
CA VAL A 69 -2.47 1.43 -0.99
C VAL A 69 -2.87 2.77 -1.58
N CYS A 70 -2.46 3.84 -0.92
CA CYS A 70 -2.59 5.19 -1.44
C CYS A 70 -1.40 5.52 -2.34
N SER A 71 -1.63 6.39 -3.33
CA SER A 71 -0.55 6.94 -4.15
C SER A 71 -0.76 8.40 -4.52
N ASP A 72 0.35 9.13 -4.65
CA ASP A 72 0.38 10.46 -5.24
C ASP A 72 1.58 10.60 -6.21
N TRP A 73 1.51 11.61 -7.07
CA TRP A 73 2.63 11.98 -7.94
C TRP A 73 3.46 13.06 -7.26
N VAL A 74 4.78 12.90 -7.26
CA VAL A 74 5.72 13.86 -6.68
C VAL A 74 6.86 14.15 -7.65
N THR A 75 7.26 15.41 -7.75
CA THR A 75 8.47 15.81 -8.48
C THR A 75 9.64 15.83 -7.51
N LEU A 76 10.68 15.04 -7.79
CA LEU A 76 11.90 15.02 -6.99
C LEU A 76 12.96 15.97 -7.60
N PRO A 77 13.81 16.61 -6.78
CA PRO A 77 14.95 17.37 -7.29
C PRO A 77 15.83 16.51 -8.20
N GLY A 78 16.15 17.01 -9.39
CA GLY A 78 16.98 16.30 -10.37
C GLY A 78 16.24 15.25 -11.21
N TRP A 79 14.94 15.06 -11.01
CA TRP A 79 14.12 14.19 -11.83
C TRP A 79 13.33 15.00 -12.86
N ARG A 80 13.39 14.58 -14.13
CA ARG A 80 12.71 15.26 -15.23
C ARG A 80 11.19 15.12 -15.15
N ASP A 81 10.73 13.94 -14.78
CA ASP A 81 9.32 13.57 -14.77
C ASP A 81 8.85 13.25 -13.34
N PRO A 82 7.59 13.56 -12.99
CA PRO A 82 7.01 13.15 -11.70
C PRO A 82 7.07 11.64 -11.51
N ILE A 83 7.35 11.21 -10.28
CA ILE A 83 7.41 9.81 -9.88
C ILE A 83 6.24 9.49 -8.96
N LYS A 84 5.70 8.26 -9.07
CA LYS A 84 4.70 7.80 -8.10
C LYS A 84 5.33 7.51 -6.74
N ARG A 85 4.60 7.92 -5.71
CA ARG A 85 4.89 7.65 -4.31
C ARG A 85 3.73 6.89 -3.70
N TYR A 86 4.04 5.93 -2.84
CA TYR A 86 3.10 4.96 -2.30
C TYR A 86 3.18 4.89 -0.78
N TRP A 87 2.06 4.59 -0.11
CA TRP A 87 2.00 4.27 1.32
C TRP A 87 0.77 3.40 1.62
N ALA A 88 0.82 2.62 2.70
CA ALA A 88 -0.31 1.81 3.13
C ALA A 88 -1.47 2.71 3.57
N ASP A 89 -2.69 2.39 3.13
CA ASP A 89 -3.89 3.10 3.58
C ASP A 89 -4.36 2.55 4.93
N LEU A 90 -4.11 3.32 5.98
CA LEU A 90 -4.50 2.95 7.34
C LEU A 90 -5.94 3.35 7.69
N GLN A 91 -6.66 4.03 6.79
CA GLN A 91 -8.11 4.26 6.95
C GLN A 91 -8.91 3.00 6.63
N ASP A 92 -8.38 2.15 5.76
CA ASP A 92 -8.94 0.82 5.49
C ASP A 92 -8.77 -0.10 6.71
N GLY A 93 -9.89 -0.58 7.25
CA GLY A 93 -9.93 -1.41 8.45
C GLY A 93 -9.10 -2.70 8.34
N PRO A 94 -9.31 -3.53 7.30
CA PRO A 94 -8.52 -4.73 7.02
C PRO A 94 -7.02 -4.45 6.88
N THR A 95 -6.62 -3.43 6.11
CA THR A 95 -5.22 -3.05 5.93
C THR A 95 -4.60 -2.61 7.25
N ARG A 96 -5.29 -1.76 8.03
CA ARG A 96 -4.81 -1.34 9.36
C ARG A 96 -4.62 -2.52 10.31
N ALA A 97 -5.54 -3.49 10.33
CA ALA A 97 -5.39 -4.71 11.12
C ALA A 97 -4.21 -5.57 10.66
N ALA A 98 -4.02 -5.73 9.34
CA ALA A 98 -2.90 -6.47 8.76
C ALA A 98 -1.55 -5.79 9.06
N VAL A 99 -1.47 -4.46 9.01
CA VAL A 99 -0.28 -3.70 9.42
C VAL A 99 0.05 -3.91 10.90
N ALA A 100 -0.96 -3.92 11.78
CA ALA A 100 -0.75 -4.19 13.20
C ALA A 100 -0.19 -5.62 13.42
N ALA A 101 -0.76 -6.61 12.74
CA ALA A 101 -0.28 -8.00 12.78
C ALA A 101 1.15 -8.13 12.21
N TYR A 102 1.43 -7.48 11.09
CA TYR A 102 2.75 -7.46 10.44
C TYR A 102 3.83 -6.87 11.37
N ASN A 103 3.54 -5.73 12.00
CA ASN A 103 4.45 -5.09 12.94
C ASN A 103 4.62 -5.90 14.24
N GLY A 104 3.58 -6.62 14.68
CA GLY A 104 3.65 -7.55 15.80
C GLY A 104 4.62 -8.71 15.51
N GLY A 105 4.47 -9.36 14.35
CA GLY A 105 5.32 -10.48 13.96
C GLY A 105 6.80 -10.10 13.78
N ARG A 106 7.09 -8.89 13.30
CA ARG A 106 8.47 -8.40 13.11
C ARG A 106 9.19 -8.01 14.41
N ARG A 107 8.48 -7.73 15.50
CA ARG A 107 9.09 -7.41 16.80
C ARG A 107 9.58 -8.64 17.55
N HIS A 108 9.17 -9.83 17.11
CA HIS A 108 9.50 -11.11 17.74
C HIS A 108 10.43 -11.99 16.89
N ALA A 109 10.96 -11.45 15.77
CA ALA A 109 11.84 -12.14 14.84
C ALA A 109 13.28 -11.62 14.92
#